data_AF-A0A928D015-F1
#
_entry.id   AF-A0A928D015-F1
#
_cell.length_a   1.000
_cell.length_b   1.000
_cell.length_c   1.000
_cell.angle_alpha   90.00
_cell.angle_beta   90.00
_cell.angle_gamma   90.00
#
_symmetry.space_group_name_H-M   'P 1'
#
loop_
_entity.id
_entity.type
_entity.pdbx_description
1 polymer ?
#
loop_
_entity_poly.entity_id
_entity_poly.type
_entity_poly.pdbx_seq_one_letter_code
_entity_poly.pdbx_strand_id
1 'polypeptide(L)'
;MRIGYFKHWSQPPYTFVEFLEAEGIKIEKIDYSKPRYLENFDVALIEQNGFNDYIENDEPYITDWVKRGGILLFMHQDYQRWAPSFLPDELGCVMLIHRHIPTLNTTSARINNEGDDPLYMNYMMPWPENSGKELFNFPEKITPDEMIDWRVPCNSFRVAKPTDGHDTTETLRTAAQSCFLAPDAWEVLGSYMDPGVRDGALLLRGNLGKGMIFLCQLLFPEVKPADGDRCIAFWKKFIRNMTAYFERFKSGAPAPEIPAPGTLEQKNIYKLCIHMHSLDWFAADSSPGTINAIMRYMGFDICSLAVKDVSSYNGKLDPAKYSDDKVLFLDGQEYHPFNWNDRFDHVGHNNYHMLPIGIDPDAYTPEYTCSFYGDEEVSAYLKKAIAYVHEKNGAVCATHPTGVDYWFDYDYDAVDNEPLHSLENDNIEKFWLKGGRIAAMGSVDLYGLRRMLDVPVVNFIYLQGEKPCRDSVVKAIRNHHTIAAMFFNEADITLGDRIPGDVVSAEEVKNSVLSVKAAASKGVIKEVRVYSGKEVIFRTHPDSVKVDLQFPMKDVTPDKFIRVEAEGEDAGKILISTPFFIGE
;
A
#
# COMPACT_ATOMS: atom_id res chain seq x y z
N MET A 1 -2.82 -2.11 -37.21
CA MET A 1 -2.19 -3.44 -36.99
C MET A 1 -3.19 -4.57 -37.23
N ARG A 2 -2.78 -5.73 -37.77
CA ARG A 2 -3.63 -6.93 -37.94
C ARG A 2 -3.40 -7.92 -36.81
N ILE A 3 -4.43 -8.19 -36.00
CA ILE A 3 -4.34 -9.09 -34.84
C ILE A 3 -5.10 -10.38 -35.14
N GLY A 4 -4.43 -11.51 -35.00
CA GLY A 4 -5.03 -12.85 -35.05
C GLY A 4 -5.10 -13.46 -33.65
N TYR A 5 -6.11 -14.29 -33.36
CA TYR A 5 -6.19 -15.03 -32.09
C TYR A 5 -6.37 -16.54 -32.29
N PHE A 6 -5.81 -17.33 -31.37
CA PHE A 6 -6.05 -18.77 -31.30
C PHE A 6 -7.30 -19.07 -30.49
N LYS A 7 -8.36 -19.54 -31.15
CA LYS A 7 -9.59 -19.95 -30.46
C LYS A 7 -9.42 -21.33 -29.84
N HIS A 8 -9.43 -21.39 -28.51
CA HIS A 8 -9.51 -22.64 -27.75
C HIS A 8 -10.94 -23.20 -27.74
N TRP A 9 -11.09 -24.52 -27.58
CA TRP A 9 -12.38 -25.21 -27.61
C TRP A 9 -13.21 -24.98 -26.34
N SER A 10 -12.53 -24.73 -25.21
CA SER A 10 -13.14 -24.26 -23.97
C SER A 10 -12.96 -22.75 -23.88
N GLN A 11 -14.08 -22.00 -23.81
CA GLN A 11 -14.10 -20.56 -23.69
C GLN A 11 -14.96 -20.15 -22.50
N PRO A 12 -14.52 -19.18 -21.67
CA PRO A 12 -15.37 -18.59 -20.66
C PRO A 12 -16.53 -17.79 -21.28
N PRO A 13 -17.60 -17.51 -20.50
CA PRO A 13 -18.73 -16.67 -20.95
C PRO A 13 -18.35 -15.26 -21.39
N TYR A 14 -17.23 -14.73 -20.88
CA TYR A 14 -16.69 -13.45 -21.28
C TYR A 14 -15.20 -13.60 -21.61
N THR A 15 -14.83 -13.26 -22.84
CA THR A 15 -13.48 -13.46 -23.39
C THR A 15 -12.77 -12.14 -23.64
N PHE A 16 -11.44 -12.19 -23.69
CA PHE A 16 -10.65 -11.00 -24.02
C PHE A 16 -10.87 -10.56 -25.47
N VAL A 17 -11.07 -11.52 -26.39
CA VAL A 17 -11.44 -11.24 -27.79
C VAL A 17 -12.74 -10.45 -27.90
N GLU A 18 -13.81 -10.86 -27.20
CA GLU A 18 -15.09 -10.11 -27.21
C GLU A 18 -14.91 -8.69 -26.67
N PHE A 19 -14.03 -8.51 -25.67
CA PHE A 19 -13.68 -7.20 -25.15
C PHE A 19 -12.90 -6.34 -26.17
N LEU A 20 -11.93 -6.92 -26.87
CA LEU A 20 -11.20 -6.24 -27.94
C LEU A 20 -12.14 -5.79 -29.08
N GLU A 21 -13.05 -6.66 -29.50
CA GLU A 21 -14.06 -6.33 -30.52
C GLU A 21 -14.98 -5.19 -30.05
N ALA A 22 -15.42 -5.22 -28.79
CA ALA A 22 -16.25 -4.17 -28.20
C ALA A 22 -15.53 -2.81 -28.12
N GLU A 23 -14.21 -2.80 -27.97
CA GLU A 23 -13.37 -1.60 -28.01
C GLU A 23 -12.94 -1.21 -29.44
N GLY A 24 -13.52 -1.84 -30.47
CA GLY A 24 -13.31 -1.50 -31.87
C GLY A 24 -11.99 -2.00 -32.46
N ILE A 25 -11.30 -2.90 -31.76
CA ILE A 25 -10.05 -3.50 -32.23
C ILE A 25 -10.40 -4.64 -33.18
N LYS A 26 -10.01 -4.50 -34.45
CA LYS A 26 -10.22 -5.55 -35.45
C LYS A 26 -9.32 -6.75 -35.15
N ILE A 27 -9.95 -7.86 -34.83
CA ILE A 27 -9.30 -9.12 -34.50
C ILE A 27 -9.94 -10.27 -35.28
N GLU A 28 -9.13 -11.22 -35.75
CA GLU A 28 -9.60 -12.32 -36.60
C GLU A 28 -9.14 -13.67 -36.07
N LYS A 29 -9.97 -14.70 -36.20
CA LYS A 29 -9.60 -16.06 -35.78
C LYS A 29 -8.48 -16.59 -36.66
N ILE A 30 -7.40 -17.08 -36.05
CA ILE A 30 -6.34 -17.81 -36.74
C ILE A 30 -6.85 -19.20 -37.14
N ASP A 31 -6.75 -19.51 -38.43
CA ASP A 31 -7.09 -20.82 -38.99
C ASP A 31 -5.83 -21.67 -39.15
N TYR A 32 -5.40 -22.29 -38.05
CA TYR A 32 -4.21 -23.14 -37.99
C TYR A 32 -4.36 -24.49 -38.73
N SER A 33 -5.50 -24.74 -39.37
CA SER A 33 -5.66 -25.90 -40.29
C SER A 33 -4.99 -25.67 -41.66
N LYS A 34 -4.55 -24.44 -41.94
CA LYS A 34 -3.93 -24.04 -43.22
C LYS A 34 -2.43 -23.84 -43.06
N PRO A 35 -1.63 -24.12 -44.10
CA PRO A 35 -0.20 -23.80 -44.06
C PRO A 35 0.00 -22.29 -43.95
N ARG A 36 1.05 -21.88 -43.21
CA ARG A 36 1.48 -20.47 -43.08
C ARG A 36 0.38 -19.54 -42.55
N TYR A 37 -0.41 -20.03 -41.60
CA TYR A 37 -1.60 -19.36 -41.07
C TYR A 37 -1.32 -18.03 -40.35
N LEU A 38 -0.06 -17.71 -40.03
CA LEU A 38 0.35 -16.47 -39.34
C LEU A 38 0.76 -15.33 -40.27
N GLU A 39 1.01 -15.58 -41.56
CA GLU A 39 1.60 -14.58 -42.48
C GLU A 39 0.73 -13.34 -42.70
N ASN A 40 -0.58 -13.43 -42.41
CA ASN A 40 -1.52 -12.32 -42.53
C ASN A 40 -1.67 -11.49 -41.25
N PHE A 41 -0.92 -11.79 -40.19
CA PHE A 41 -1.04 -11.13 -38.91
C PHE A 41 0.27 -10.43 -38.54
N ASP A 42 0.13 -9.30 -37.86
CA ASP A 42 1.24 -8.60 -37.21
C ASP A 42 1.40 -9.10 -35.77
N VAL A 43 0.28 -9.42 -35.12
CA VAL A 43 0.19 -9.93 -33.75
C VAL A 43 -0.60 -11.23 -33.73
N ALA A 44 -0.09 -12.24 -33.01
CA ALA A 44 -0.80 -13.47 -32.70
C ALA A 44 -1.09 -13.49 -31.19
N LEU A 45 -2.36 -13.63 -30.81
CA LEU A 45 -2.86 -13.66 -29.44
C LEU A 45 -3.15 -15.10 -28.99
N ILE A 46 -2.54 -15.50 -27.89
CA ILE A 46 -2.94 -16.65 -27.09
C ILE A 46 -3.61 -16.12 -25.82
N GLU A 47 -4.94 -16.27 -25.71
CA GLU A 47 -5.71 -15.81 -24.54
C GLU A 47 -5.40 -16.64 -23.28
N GLN A 48 -5.87 -16.19 -22.11
CA GLN A 48 -5.63 -16.79 -20.78
C GLN A 48 -5.84 -18.31 -20.71
N ASN A 49 -6.79 -18.84 -21.49
CA ASN A 49 -7.11 -20.27 -21.61
C ASN A 49 -6.90 -20.82 -23.03
N GLY A 50 -6.12 -20.10 -23.84
CA GLY A 50 -5.92 -20.32 -25.26
C GLY A 50 -4.91 -21.42 -25.59
N PHE A 51 -3.92 -21.60 -24.71
CA PHE A 51 -2.77 -22.47 -24.94
C PHE A 51 -3.14 -23.95 -24.96
N ASN A 52 -2.65 -24.69 -25.96
CA ASN A 52 -2.96 -26.10 -26.17
C ASN A 52 -1.90 -26.77 -27.05
N ASP A 53 -1.95 -28.10 -27.13
CA ASP A 53 -0.99 -28.95 -27.85
C ASP A 53 -0.79 -28.55 -29.32
N TYR A 54 -1.80 -28.03 -30.03
CA TYR A 54 -1.61 -27.61 -31.42
C TYR A 54 -0.70 -26.39 -31.53
N ILE A 55 -0.81 -25.46 -30.57
CA ILE A 55 0.03 -24.27 -30.51
C ILE A 55 1.43 -24.65 -30.04
N GLU A 56 1.52 -25.50 -29.02
CA GLU A 56 2.80 -25.97 -28.47
C GLU A 56 3.64 -26.71 -29.53
N ASN A 57 3.02 -27.62 -30.29
CA ASN A 57 3.72 -28.44 -31.28
C ASN A 57 4.20 -27.63 -32.51
N ASP A 58 3.61 -26.46 -32.76
CA ASP A 58 3.98 -25.56 -33.87
C ASP A 58 5.01 -24.49 -33.45
N GLU A 59 5.58 -24.61 -32.24
CA GLU A 59 6.61 -23.70 -31.71
C GLU A 59 7.66 -23.29 -32.75
N PRO A 60 8.31 -24.21 -33.52
CA PRO A 60 9.37 -23.81 -34.43
C PRO A 60 8.90 -22.83 -35.52
N TYR A 61 7.65 -22.99 -35.98
CA TYR A 61 7.06 -22.10 -36.97
C TYR A 61 6.65 -20.75 -36.36
N ILE A 62 6.08 -20.77 -35.15
CA ILE A 62 5.72 -19.55 -34.42
C ILE A 62 6.99 -18.73 -34.13
N THR A 63 8.04 -19.37 -33.64
CA THR A 63 9.35 -18.78 -33.38
C THR A 63 9.98 -18.18 -34.63
N ASP A 64 9.95 -18.88 -35.78
CA ASP A 64 10.42 -18.31 -37.05
C ASP A 64 9.58 -17.10 -37.50
N TRP A 65 8.25 -17.16 -37.36
CA TRP A 65 7.38 -16.04 -37.68
C TRP A 65 7.67 -14.81 -36.79
N VAL A 66 7.89 -14.99 -35.48
CA VAL A 66 8.33 -13.91 -34.59
C VAL A 66 9.69 -13.38 -35.05
N LYS A 67 10.68 -14.23 -35.30
CA LYS A 67 12.03 -13.82 -35.78
C LYS A 67 11.96 -12.93 -37.03
N ARG A 68 11.00 -13.17 -37.92
CA ARG A 68 10.78 -12.38 -39.15
C ARG A 68 10.04 -11.05 -38.91
N GLY A 69 9.50 -10.81 -37.73
CA GLY A 69 8.86 -9.55 -37.33
C GLY A 69 7.46 -9.69 -36.75
N GLY A 70 6.99 -10.89 -36.45
CA GLY A 70 5.73 -11.12 -35.74
C GLY A 70 5.80 -10.71 -34.27
N ILE A 71 4.64 -10.46 -33.67
CA ILE A 71 4.48 -10.23 -32.23
C ILE A 71 3.62 -11.34 -31.64
N LEU A 72 4.16 -12.11 -30.70
CA LEU A 72 3.37 -13.08 -29.95
C LEU A 72 2.92 -12.44 -28.63
N LEU A 73 1.62 -12.21 -28.47
CA LEU A 73 1.01 -11.82 -27.20
C LEU A 73 0.48 -13.09 -26.51
N PHE A 74 1.11 -13.47 -25.40
CA PHE A 74 0.71 -14.64 -24.64
C PHE A 74 0.18 -14.21 -23.27
N MET A 75 -1.13 -14.31 -23.09
CA MET A 75 -1.79 -14.18 -21.80
C MET A 75 -1.94 -15.57 -21.18
N HIS A 76 -1.41 -15.76 -19.99
CA HIS A 76 -1.46 -17.05 -19.31
C HIS A 76 -1.45 -16.84 -17.80
N GLN A 77 -2.14 -17.70 -17.07
CA GLN A 77 -2.27 -17.61 -15.61
C GLN A 77 -2.13 -18.96 -14.92
N ASP A 78 -2.28 -20.04 -15.69
CA ASP A 78 -2.36 -21.39 -15.14
C ASP A 78 -0.97 -22.01 -15.00
N TYR A 79 -0.39 -21.83 -13.83
CA TYR A 79 0.91 -22.40 -13.51
C TYR A 79 0.99 -23.94 -13.70
N GLN A 80 -0.13 -24.67 -13.62
CA GLN A 80 -0.14 -26.14 -13.75
C GLN A 80 -0.01 -26.57 -15.21
N ARG A 81 -0.43 -25.72 -16.15
CA ARG A 81 -0.37 -25.95 -17.60
C ARG A 81 0.72 -25.12 -18.28
N TRP A 82 1.72 -24.67 -17.51
CA TRP A 82 2.87 -23.95 -18.04
C TRP A 82 3.83 -24.89 -18.77
N ALA A 83 4.03 -24.65 -20.07
CA ALA A 83 5.01 -25.36 -20.88
C ALA A 83 6.17 -24.41 -21.24
N PRO A 84 7.26 -24.37 -20.46
CA PRO A 84 8.38 -23.46 -20.73
C PRO A 84 9.11 -23.79 -22.03
N SER A 85 9.03 -25.03 -22.52
CA SER A 85 9.59 -25.48 -23.79
C SER A 85 8.98 -24.83 -25.03
N PHE A 86 7.83 -24.18 -24.88
CA PHE A 86 7.23 -23.39 -25.96
C PHE A 86 7.99 -22.09 -26.24
N LEU A 87 8.79 -21.60 -25.29
CA LEU A 87 9.58 -20.40 -25.47
C LEU A 87 10.92 -20.72 -26.16
N PRO A 88 11.41 -19.84 -27.04
CA PRO A 88 12.65 -20.07 -27.76
C PRO A 88 13.86 -20.07 -26.81
N ASP A 89 14.79 -21.00 -27.04
CA ASP A 89 16.01 -21.17 -26.23
C ASP A 89 16.83 -19.86 -26.11
N GLU A 90 16.79 -18.99 -27.13
CA GLU A 90 17.52 -17.71 -27.14
C GLU A 90 17.07 -16.73 -26.06
N LEU A 91 15.84 -16.87 -25.57
CA LEU A 91 15.29 -16.06 -24.47
C LEU A 91 15.45 -16.75 -23.11
N GLY A 92 15.90 -18.01 -23.08
CA GLY A 92 16.04 -18.80 -21.87
C GLY A 92 14.70 -19.29 -21.27
N CYS A 93 14.80 -20.15 -20.28
CA CYS A 93 13.65 -20.81 -19.65
C CYS A 93 13.00 -19.90 -18.60
N VAL A 94 11.79 -19.41 -18.90
CA VAL A 94 10.95 -18.67 -17.94
C VAL A 94 10.19 -19.68 -17.08
N MET A 95 10.30 -19.56 -15.75
CA MET A 95 9.50 -20.37 -14.83
C MET A 95 8.24 -19.62 -14.42
N LEU A 96 7.12 -20.32 -14.28
CA LEU A 96 5.87 -19.76 -13.75
C LEU A 96 5.60 -20.32 -12.35
N ILE A 97 5.32 -19.44 -11.38
CA ILE A 97 5.10 -19.81 -9.99
C ILE A 97 3.70 -19.38 -9.55
N HIS A 98 2.95 -20.30 -8.94
CA HIS A 98 1.67 -19.97 -8.29
C HIS A 98 1.90 -19.12 -7.03
N ARG A 99 1.41 -17.89 -7.03
CA ARG A 99 1.59 -16.93 -5.93
C ARG A 99 0.30 -16.44 -5.30
N HIS A 100 -0.86 -16.85 -5.82
CA HIS A 100 -2.13 -16.72 -5.13
C HIS A 100 -2.32 -17.82 -4.08
N ILE A 101 -1.45 -17.80 -3.07
CA ILE A 101 -1.50 -18.69 -1.92
C ILE A 101 -1.56 -17.86 -0.62
N PRO A 102 -2.07 -18.43 0.49
CA PRO A 102 -2.14 -17.71 1.75
C PRO A 102 -0.75 -17.34 2.27
N THR A 103 -0.57 -16.10 2.71
CA THR A 103 0.70 -15.56 3.26
C THR A 103 0.70 -15.50 4.77
N LEU A 104 -0.47 -15.30 5.39
CA LEU A 104 -0.66 -15.22 6.83
C LEU A 104 -1.79 -16.16 7.26
N ASN A 105 -1.56 -16.91 8.34
CA ASN A 105 -2.62 -17.68 8.99
C ASN A 105 -3.50 -16.72 9.79
N THR A 106 -4.82 -16.89 9.77
CA THR A 106 -5.85 -16.03 10.38
C THR A 106 -5.75 -15.86 11.90
N THR A 107 -4.77 -16.49 12.55
CA THR A 107 -4.55 -16.42 13.99
C THR A 107 -3.94 -15.10 14.47
N SER A 108 -3.26 -14.33 13.61
CA SER A 108 -2.74 -12.99 13.95
C SER A 108 -3.76 -11.86 13.76
N ALA A 109 -4.89 -12.10 13.11
CA ALA A 109 -5.90 -11.08 12.76
C ALA A 109 -7.09 -11.00 13.76
N ARG A 110 -6.91 -11.45 15.01
CA ARG A 110 -7.94 -11.58 16.06
C ARG A 110 -8.52 -10.27 16.61
N ILE A 111 -8.79 -9.28 15.77
CA ILE A 111 -9.43 -8.03 16.22
C ILE A 111 -10.95 -8.06 16.02
N ASN A 112 -11.52 -8.93 15.17
CA ASN A 112 -12.97 -9.03 15.00
C ASN A 112 -13.47 -10.47 15.14
N ASN A 113 -14.10 -10.80 16.27
CA ASN A 113 -14.71 -12.11 16.57
C ASN A 113 -15.99 -12.41 15.75
N GLU A 114 -16.01 -12.14 14.44
CA GLU A 114 -17.14 -12.41 13.56
C GLU A 114 -16.73 -13.28 12.36
N GLY A 115 -17.00 -14.60 12.46
CA GLY A 115 -17.26 -15.56 11.36
C GLY A 115 -16.25 -15.71 10.22
N ASP A 116 -15.87 -16.96 9.89
CA ASP A 116 -15.13 -17.39 8.68
C ASP A 116 -14.19 -16.32 8.09
N ASP A 117 -13.16 -15.95 8.87
CA ASP A 117 -12.15 -14.99 8.42
C ASP A 117 -11.50 -15.51 7.13
N PRO A 118 -11.58 -14.79 6.01
CA PRO A 118 -11.01 -15.25 4.75
C PRO A 118 -9.49 -15.37 4.90
N LEU A 119 -8.92 -16.49 4.45
CA LEU A 119 -7.47 -16.67 4.33
C LEU A 119 -6.86 -15.43 3.65
N TYR A 120 -5.87 -14.82 4.29
CA TYR A 120 -5.16 -13.67 3.72
C TYR A 120 -4.27 -14.14 2.57
N MET A 121 -4.65 -13.77 1.35
CA MET A 121 -3.89 -14.03 0.13
C MET A 121 -3.07 -12.80 -0.24
N ASN A 122 -1.86 -13.00 -0.77
CA ASN A 122 -1.07 -11.90 -1.30
C ASN A 122 -1.82 -11.18 -2.43
N TYR A 123 -1.89 -9.84 -2.37
CA TYR A 123 -2.36 -9.06 -3.49
C TYR A 123 -1.26 -8.86 -4.53
N MET A 124 -1.28 -9.69 -5.57
CA MET A 124 -0.39 -9.54 -6.72
C MET A 124 -0.80 -8.35 -7.58
N MET A 125 0.15 -7.42 -7.78
CA MET A 125 0.03 -6.24 -8.64
C MET A 125 1.37 -5.99 -9.35
N PRO A 126 1.38 -5.55 -10.62
CA PRO A 126 2.60 -5.11 -11.26
C PRO A 126 3.05 -3.74 -10.74
N TRP A 127 4.30 -3.62 -10.30
CA TRP A 127 4.97 -2.33 -10.19
C TRP A 127 5.56 -1.94 -11.55
N PRO A 128 5.21 -0.78 -12.13
CA PRO A 128 5.74 -0.35 -13.42
C PRO A 128 7.25 -0.09 -13.37
N GLU A 129 8.03 -0.94 -14.03
CA GLU A 129 9.49 -0.75 -14.15
C GLU A 129 9.82 0.31 -15.21
N ASN A 130 11.06 0.80 -15.21
CA ASN A 130 11.51 1.81 -16.18
C ASN A 130 11.22 1.39 -17.63
N SER A 131 11.47 0.13 -17.96
CA SER A 131 11.19 -0.48 -19.26
C SER A 131 9.70 -0.56 -19.60
N GLY A 132 8.83 -0.64 -18.60
CA GLY A 132 7.38 -0.67 -18.75
C GLY A 132 6.71 0.70 -18.78
N LYS A 133 7.43 1.79 -18.50
CA LYS A 133 6.82 3.13 -18.39
C LYS A 133 5.98 3.51 -19.61
N GLU A 134 6.44 3.18 -20.81
CA GLU A 134 5.69 3.44 -22.04
C GLU A 134 4.34 2.72 -22.06
N LEU A 135 4.32 1.44 -21.69
CA LEU A 135 3.12 0.60 -21.64
C LEU A 135 2.10 1.12 -20.60
N PHE A 136 2.56 1.71 -19.50
CA PHE A 136 1.66 2.21 -18.45
C PHE A 136 1.26 3.68 -18.62
N ASN A 137 1.96 4.47 -19.44
CA ASN A 137 1.72 5.92 -19.53
C ASN A 137 1.17 6.40 -20.88
N PHE A 138 1.19 5.59 -21.94
CA PHE A 138 0.85 6.09 -23.28
C PHE A 138 0.02 5.11 -24.14
N PRO A 139 -1.06 5.57 -24.82
CA PRO A 139 -1.54 6.96 -24.86
C PRO A 139 -2.32 7.41 -23.62
N GLU A 140 -2.72 6.48 -22.77
CA GLU A 140 -3.52 6.78 -21.56
C GLU A 140 -2.73 6.40 -20.30
N LYS A 141 -2.60 7.34 -19.36
CA LYS A 141 -1.92 7.07 -18.09
C LYS A 141 -2.74 6.10 -17.24
N ILE A 142 -2.08 5.05 -16.77
CA ILE A 142 -2.55 4.09 -15.77
C ILE A 142 -1.77 4.34 -14.48
N THR A 143 -2.47 4.62 -13.39
CA THR A 143 -1.85 4.81 -12.09
C THR A 143 -1.91 3.55 -11.22
N PRO A 144 -0.99 3.37 -10.24
CA PRO A 144 -0.96 2.16 -9.40
C PRO A 144 -2.27 1.85 -8.67
N ASP A 145 -3.00 2.87 -8.21
CA ASP A 145 -4.30 2.71 -7.55
C ASP A 145 -5.39 2.11 -8.46
N GLU A 146 -5.24 2.22 -9.78
CA GLU A 146 -6.15 1.56 -10.72
C GLU A 146 -5.96 0.04 -10.74
N MET A 147 -4.84 -0.48 -10.21
CA MET A 147 -4.47 -1.90 -10.23
C MET A 147 -4.73 -2.63 -8.90
N ILE A 148 -5.24 -1.93 -7.87
CA ILE A 148 -5.46 -2.48 -6.52
C ILE A 148 -6.93 -2.76 -6.20
N ASP A 149 -7.15 -3.68 -5.26
CA ASP A 149 -8.48 -4.06 -4.73
C ASP A 149 -9.44 -4.55 -5.83
N TRP A 150 -8.91 -5.23 -6.86
CA TRP A 150 -9.71 -5.86 -7.90
C TRP A 150 -10.49 -7.05 -7.35
N ARG A 151 -11.66 -7.29 -7.94
CA ARG A 151 -12.52 -8.44 -7.67
C ARG A 151 -12.84 -9.12 -8.97
N VAL A 152 -11.96 -10.03 -9.39
CA VAL A 152 -12.02 -10.64 -10.72
C VAL A 152 -12.86 -11.93 -10.67
N PRO A 153 -14.02 -11.98 -11.35
CA PRO A 153 -14.77 -13.22 -11.48
C PRO A 153 -14.06 -14.18 -12.45
N CYS A 154 -13.73 -15.38 -11.98
CA CYS A 154 -13.03 -16.43 -12.72
C CYS A 154 -13.72 -17.79 -12.53
N ASN A 155 -13.71 -18.62 -13.57
CA ASN A 155 -14.33 -19.94 -13.63
C ASN A 155 -13.31 -21.08 -13.89
N SER A 156 -12.21 -20.81 -14.59
CA SER A 156 -11.57 -21.83 -15.45
C SER A 156 -10.24 -22.47 -14.98
N PHE A 157 -9.62 -22.02 -13.89
CA PHE A 157 -8.34 -22.60 -13.42
C PHE A 157 -8.48 -23.97 -12.74
N ARG A 158 -9.70 -24.51 -12.70
CA ARG A 158 -9.94 -25.89 -12.27
C ARG A 158 -9.68 -26.83 -13.45
N VAL A 159 -8.72 -27.74 -13.29
CA VAL A 159 -8.36 -28.76 -14.30
C VAL A 159 -9.54 -29.71 -14.63
N ALA A 160 -10.61 -29.74 -13.83
CA ALA A 160 -11.84 -30.48 -14.09
C ALA A 160 -13.09 -29.69 -13.68
N LYS A 161 -14.17 -29.82 -14.48
CA LYS A 161 -15.51 -29.32 -14.10
C LYS A 161 -15.98 -30.03 -12.82
N PRO A 162 -16.54 -29.30 -11.83
CA PRO A 162 -17.15 -29.91 -10.67
C PRO A 162 -18.19 -30.96 -11.09
N THR A 163 -18.06 -32.18 -10.57
CA THR A 163 -18.95 -33.31 -10.91
C THR A 163 -20.37 -33.14 -10.39
N ASP A 164 -20.62 -32.15 -9.53
CA ASP A 164 -21.91 -31.82 -8.94
C ASP A 164 -22.72 -30.80 -9.77
N GLY A 165 -22.19 -30.34 -10.91
CA GLY A 165 -22.91 -29.44 -11.83
C GLY A 165 -23.02 -27.99 -11.34
N HIS A 166 -22.38 -27.64 -10.23
CA HIS A 166 -22.30 -26.28 -9.74
C HIS A 166 -20.98 -25.63 -10.19
N ASP A 167 -20.97 -25.09 -11.42
CA ASP A 167 -19.94 -24.14 -11.85
C ASP A 167 -20.14 -22.84 -11.06
N THR A 168 -19.50 -22.73 -9.89
CA THR A 168 -19.51 -21.50 -9.11
C THR A 168 -18.34 -20.63 -9.55
N THR A 169 -18.66 -19.49 -10.17
CA THR A 169 -17.70 -18.41 -10.40
C THR A 169 -17.07 -18.00 -9.08
N GLU A 170 -15.75 -18.11 -9.00
CA GLU A 170 -14.98 -17.60 -7.88
C GLU A 170 -14.66 -16.12 -8.12
N THR A 171 -14.62 -15.32 -7.05
CA THR A 171 -14.17 -13.93 -7.12
C THR A 171 -12.78 -13.84 -6.51
N LEU A 172 -11.76 -13.67 -7.35
CA LEU A 172 -10.38 -13.52 -6.94
C LEU A 172 -10.10 -12.06 -6.56
N ARG A 173 -9.47 -11.85 -5.40
CA ARG A 173 -9.10 -10.51 -4.90
C ARG A 173 -7.64 -10.17 -5.22
N THR A 174 -7.29 -10.14 -6.50
CA THR A 174 -5.90 -9.91 -6.97
C THR A 174 -5.88 -9.55 -8.45
N ALA A 175 -4.77 -8.99 -8.95
CA ALA A 175 -4.58 -8.75 -10.39
C ALA A 175 -3.95 -9.95 -11.13
N ALA A 176 -3.37 -10.93 -10.42
CA ALA A 176 -2.69 -12.09 -11.01
C ALA A 176 -2.77 -13.31 -10.09
N GLN A 177 -2.72 -14.53 -10.63
CA GLN A 177 -2.61 -15.74 -9.80
C GLN A 177 -1.19 -16.31 -9.72
N SER A 178 -0.38 -16.03 -10.72
CA SER A 178 0.98 -16.51 -10.82
C SER A 178 1.91 -15.41 -11.35
N CYS A 179 3.20 -15.59 -11.16
CA CYS A 179 4.22 -14.67 -11.64
C CYS A 179 5.37 -15.44 -12.29
N PHE A 180 6.02 -14.79 -13.24
CA PHE A 180 7.22 -15.32 -13.89
C PHE A 180 8.47 -15.10 -13.04
N LEU A 181 9.40 -16.06 -13.12
CA LEU A 181 10.82 -15.82 -12.85
C LEU A 181 11.54 -15.77 -14.20
N ALA A 182 12.08 -14.60 -14.51
CA ALA A 182 12.59 -14.29 -15.83
C ALA A 182 14.13 -14.33 -15.87
N PRO A 183 14.74 -15.04 -16.83
CA PRO A 183 16.17 -14.91 -17.14
C PRO A 183 16.54 -13.52 -17.67
N ASP A 184 17.83 -13.16 -17.63
CA ASP A 184 18.37 -11.85 -18.04
C ASP A 184 18.02 -11.40 -19.47
N ALA A 185 17.72 -12.35 -20.38
CA ALA A 185 17.33 -12.04 -21.76
C ALA A 185 15.93 -11.40 -21.88
N TRP A 186 15.11 -11.52 -20.83
CA TRP A 186 13.80 -10.92 -20.75
C TRP A 186 13.87 -9.55 -20.09
N GLU A 187 13.16 -8.60 -20.67
CA GLU A 187 12.95 -7.31 -20.05
C GLU A 187 11.68 -7.33 -19.21
N VAL A 188 11.83 -6.97 -17.93
CA VAL A 188 10.71 -6.85 -16.99
C VAL A 188 10.02 -5.50 -17.20
N LEU A 189 8.76 -5.54 -17.64
CA LEU A 189 7.95 -4.33 -17.82
C LEU A 189 7.13 -4.01 -16.56
N GLY A 190 6.67 -5.04 -15.85
CA GLY A 190 5.94 -4.93 -14.60
C GLY A 190 6.43 -5.99 -13.63
N SER A 191 7.10 -5.57 -12.57
CA SER A 191 7.65 -6.46 -11.55
C SER A 191 6.63 -6.77 -10.46
N TYR A 192 6.88 -7.83 -9.71
CA TYR A 192 6.12 -8.21 -8.52
C TYR A 192 7.11 -8.79 -7.51
N MET A 193 6.86 -8.52 -6.24
CA MET A 193 7.67 -9.07 -5.16
C MET A 193 6.78 -9.43 -3.97
N ASP A 194 7.11 -10.55 -3.34
CA ASP A 194 6.56 -11.01 -2.07
C ASP A 194 7.63 -11.81 -1.28
N PRO A 195 7.32 -12.35 -0.07
CA PRO A 195 8.31 -13.10 0.70
C PRO A 195 8.83 -14.38 0.04
N GLY A 196 8.00 -15.04 -0.79
CA GLY A 196 8.34 -16.27 -1.49
C GLY A 196 8.97 -16.06 -2.86
N VAL A 197 8.77 -14.90 -3.50
CA VAL A 197 9.33 -14.55 -4.80
C VAL A 197 9.75 -13.07 -4.81
N ARG A 198 11.06 -12.81 -4.74
CA ARG A 198 11.61 -11.45 -4.70
C ARG A 198 11.79 -10.81 -6.07
N ASP A 199 12.01 -11.62 -7.10
CA ASP A 199 12.30 -11.19 -8.47
C ASP A 199 11.18 -11.61 -9.44
N GLY A 200 9.94 -11.51 -9.00
CA GLY A 200 8.78 -11.87 -9.80
C GLY A 200 8.49 -10.85 -10.90
N ALA A 201 7.95 -11.31 -12.01
CA ALA A 201 7.45 -10.44 -13.07
C ALA A 201 6.03 -10.84 -13.47
N LEU A 202 5.19 -9.83 -13.72
CA LEU A 202 3.84 -10.03 -14.26
C LEU A 202 3.73 -9.64 -15.73
N LEU A 203 4.66 -8.81 -16.23
CA LEU A 203 4.72 -8.41 -17.63
C LEU A 203 6.17 -8.52 -18.11
N LEU A 204 6.39 -9.28 -19.18
CA LEU A 204 7.71 -9.51 -19.77
C LEU A 204 7.72 -9.24 -21.27
N ARG A 205 8.85 -8.77 -21.76
CA ARG A 205 9.16 -8.66 -23.19
C ARG A 205 10.46 -9.37 -23.52
N GLY A 206 10.44 -10.25 -24.51
CA GLY A 206 11.61 -10.86 -25.12
C GLY A 206 11.74 -10.43 -26.58
N ASN A 207 12.89 -9.85 -26.95
CA ASN A 207 13.16 -9.49 -28.34
C ASN A 207 13.73 -10.71 -29.08
N LEU A 208 13.13 -11.06 -30.21
CA LEU A 208 13.53 -12.24 -30.98
C LEU A 208 13.60 -11.90 -32.47
N GLY A 209 14.83 -11.80 -32.99
CA GLY A 209 15.06 -11.32 -34.36
C GLY A 209 14.49 -9.92 -34.56
N LYS A 210 13.54 -9.78 -35.50
CA LYS A 210 12.83 -8.51 -35.76
C LYS A 210 11.49 -8.39 -35.01
N GLY A 211 11.09 -9.43 -34.27
CA GLY A 211 9.83 -9.50 -33.57
C GLY A 211 9.99 -9.49 -32.05
N MET A 212 8.88 -9.71 -31.34
CA MET A 212 8.89 -9.85 -29.89
C MET A 212 7.93 -10.94 -29.41
N ILE A 213 8.23 -11.48 -28.23
CA ILE A 213 7.29 -12.23 -27.40
C ILE A 213 6.94 -11.36 -26.19
N PHE A 214 5.65 -11.17 -25.97
CA PHE A 214 5.09 -10.39 -24.86
C PHE A 214 4.29 -11.33 -23.96
N LEU A 215 4.72 -11.49 -22.71
CA LEU A 215 4.05 -12.35 -21.73
C LEU A 215 3.28 -11.50 -20.72
N CYS A 216 2.04 -11.88 -20.44
CA CYS A 216 1.14 -11.16 -19.54
C CYS A 216 0.48 -12.08 -18.51
N GLN A 217 0.75 -11.81 -17.22
CA GLN A 217 0.14 -12.41 -16.04
C GLN A 217 -0.96 -11.54 -15.42
N LEU A 218 -1.53 -10.57 -16.13
CA LEU A 218 -2.71 -9.86 -15.61
C LEU A 218 -3.99 -10.64 -15.93
N LEU A 219 -4.83 -10.84 -14.91
CA LEU A 219 -6.09 -11.55 -15.02
C LEU A 219 -7.08 -10.74 -15.85
N PHE A 220 -7.66 -11.39 -16.86
CA PHE A 220 -8.86 -10.91 -17.51
C PHE A 220 -10.09 -11.62 -16.92
N PRO A 221 -11.18 -10.90 -16.59
CA PRO A 221 -12.38 -11.50 -16.02
C PRO A 221 -13.07 -12.46 -17.00
N GLU A 222 -13.48 -13.62 -16.51
CA GLU A 222 -14.13 -14.67 -17.31
C GLU A 222 -15.66 -14.56 -17.30
N VAL A 223 -16.18 -13.71 -16.44
CA VAL A 223 -17.57 -13.26 -16.43
C VAL A 223 -17.55 -11.74 -16.47
N LYS A 224 -18.38 -11.13 -17.32
CA LYS A 224 -18.41 -9.68 -17.46
C LYS A 224 -18.74 -9.03 -16.10
N PRO A 225 -17.83 -8.21 -15.52
CA PRO A 225 -18.11 -7.45 -14.31
C PRO A 225 -19.21 -6.41 -14.54
N ALA A 226 -19.71 -5.81 -13.47
CA ALA A 226 -20.66 -4.70 -13.57
C ALA A 226 -20.05 -3.52 -14.36
N ASP A 227 -20.88 -2.75 -15.05
CA ASP A 227 -20.43 -1.56 -15.76
C ASP A 227 -19.79 -0.57 -14.75
N GLY A 228 -18.59 -0.07 -15.07
CA GLY A 228 -17.81 0.81 -14.19
C GLY A 228 -16.86 0.10 -13.23
N ASP A 229 -16.75 -1.23 -13.29
CA ASP A 229 -15.73 -1.97 -12.54
C ASP A 229 -14.30 -1.49 -12.85
N ARG A 230 -13.47 -1.36 -11.81
CA ARG A 230 -12.09 -0.82 -11.92
C ARG A 230 -11.19 -1.68 -12.80
N CYS A 231 -11.32 -3.01 -12.71
CA CYS A 231 -10.53 -3.92 -13.54
C CYS A 231 -10.84 -3.69 -15.02
N ILE A 232 -12.12 -3.50 -15.38
CA ILE A 232 -12.51 -3.18 -16.76
C ILE A 232 -12.02 -1.79 -17.19
N ALA A 233 -12.10 -0.79 -16.32
CA ALA A 233 -11.57 0.54 -16.61
C ALA A 233 -10.05 0.51 -16.89
N PHE A 234 -9.29 -0.24 -16.09
CA PHE A 234 -7.88 -0.52 -16.34
C PHE A 234 -7.67 -1.18 -17.70
N TRP A 235 -8.38 -2.27 -17.99
CA TRP A 235 -8.20 -3.03 -19.24
C TRP A 235 -8.44 -2.17 -20.47
N LYS A 236 -9.42 -1.24 -20.44
CA LYS A 236 -9.68 -0.31 -21.56
C LYS A 236 -8.47 0.58 -21.88
N LYS A 237 -7.79 1.11 -20.85
CA LYS A 237 -6.56 1.88 -21.03
C LYS A 237 -5.42 0.97 -21.46
N PHE A 238 -5.26 -0.16 -20.78
CA PHE A 238 -4.15 -1.08 -21.00
C PHE A 238 -4.13 -1.65 -22.43
N ILE A 239 -5.28 -2.00 -23.02
CA ILE A 239 -5.31 -2.47 -24.42
C ILE A 239 -4.91 -1.39 -25.42
N ARG A 240 -5.27 -0.13 -25.17
CA ARG A 240 -4.93 1.00 -26.05
C ARG A 240 -3.45 1.29 -25.96
N ASN A 241 -2.89 1.26 -24.75
CA ASN A 241 -1.47 1.38 -24.53
C ASN A 241 -0.68 0.24 -25.16
N MET A 242 -1.10 -1.00 -24.94
CA MET A 242 -0.49 -2.20 -25.52
C MET A 242 -0.54 -2.17 -27.06
N THR A 243 -1.67 -1.79 -27.64
CA THR A 243 -1.80 -1.64 -29.10
C THR A 243 -0.84 -0.59 -29.64
N ALA A 244 -0.78 0.58 -29.00
CA ALA A 244 0.13 1.65 -29.41
C ALA A 244 1.61 1.24 -29.22
N TYR A 245 1.92 0.49 -28.16
CA TYR A 245 3.24 -0.08 -27.88
C TYR A 245 3.68 -1.02 -29.01
N PHE A 246 2.82 -1.93 -29.44
CA PHE A 246 3.08 -2.84 -30.55
C PHE A 246 3.22 -2.12 -31.90
N GLU A 247 2.37 -1.13 -32.18
CA GLU A 247 2.47 -0.35 -33.42
C GLU A 247 3.77 0.45 -33.52
N ARG A 248 4.23 1.02 -32.40
CA ARG A 248 5.55 1.70 -32.34
C ARG A 248 6.69 0.73 -32.54
N PHE A 249 6.66 -0.42 -31.87
CA PHE A 249 7.67 -1.45 -32.07
C PHE A 249 7.75 -1.88 -33.55
N LYS A 250 6.61 -2.13 -34.20
CA LYS A 250 6.55 -2.52 -35.61
C LYS A 250 7.05 -1.44 -36.57
N SER A 251 6.80 -0.18 -36.25
CA SER A 251 7.25 0.96 -37.07
C SER A 251 8.68 1.41 -36.74
N GLY A 252 9.29 0.91 -35.66
CA GLY A 252 10.57 1.40 -35.16
C GLY A 252 10.51 2.84 -34.65
N ALA A 253 9.32 3.33 -34.30
CA ALA A 253 9.14 4.68 -33.79
C ALA A 253 9.81 4.83 -32.41
N PRO A 254 10.37 6.01 -32.09
CA PRO A 254 10.95 6.26 -30.78
C PRO A 254 9.88 6.20 -29.68
N ALA A 255 10.31 5.85 -28.47
CA ALA A 255 9.45 5.91 -27.29
C ALA A 255 8.95 7.35 -27.07
N PRO A 256 7.69 7.55 -26.66
CA PRO A 256 7.18 8.86 -26.32
C PRO A 256 7.92 9.44 -25.12
N GLU A 257 8.04 10.76 -25.08
CA GLU A 257 8.53 11.44 -23.88
C GLU A 257 7.51 11.30 -22.76
N ILE A 258 7.93 10.72 -21.64
CA ILE A 258 7.08 10.53 -20.46
C ILE A 258 7.42 11.63 -19.47
N PRO A 259 6.44 12.47 -19.09
CA PRO A 259 6.67 13.54 -18.12
C PRO A 259 7.27 12.99 -16.83
N ALA A 260 8.18 13.76 -16.23
CA ALA A 260 8.66 13.45 -14.90
C ALA A 260 7.48 13.39 -13.90
N PRO A 261 7.55 12.55 -12.85
CA PRO A 261 6.57 12.57 -11.79
C PRO A 261 6.38 13.99 -11.24
N GLY A 262 5.13 14.37 -11.00
CA GLY A 262 4.83 15.63 -10.34
C GLY A 262 5.25 15.62 -8.87
N THR A 263 5.15 16.77 -8.21
CA THR A 263 5.33 16.87 -6.75
C THR A 263 3.98 16.85 -6.06
N LEU A 264 3.94 16.32 -4.85
CA LEU A 264 2.74 16.33 -4.00
C LEU A 264 2.19 17.74 -3.83
N GLU A 265 0.87 17.87 -3.91
CA GLU A 265 0.16 19.15 -3.77
C GLU A 265 0.34 19.73 -2.36
N GLN A 266 0.56 21.04 -2.28
CA GLN A 266 0.70 21.71 -0.99
C GLN A 266 -0.68 21.82 -0.31
N LYS A 267 -0.77 21.25 0.89
CA LYS A 267 -1.95 21.26 1.77
C LYS A 267 -1.57 21.85 3.13
N ASN A 268 -2.58 22.26 3.90
CA ASN A 268 -2.37 22.63 5.31
C ASN A 268 -2.17 21.41 6.20
N ILE A 269 -2.85 20.30 5.86
CA ILE A 269 -2.88 19.05 6.62
C ILE A 269 -2.69 17.90 5.64
N TYR A 270 -1.86 16.96 6.01
CA TYR A 270 -1.57 15.76 5.23
C TYR A 270 -1.94 14.51 6.02
N LYS A 271 -2.24 13.43 5.32
CA LYS A 271 -2.49 12.11 5.90
C LYS A 271 -1.21 11.30 5.93
N LEU A 272 -0.66 11.14 7.13
CA LEU A 272 0.53 10.35 7.41
C LEU A 272 0.15 8.97 7.94
N CYS A 273 0.61 7.93 7.26
CA CYS A 273 0.59 6.55 7.74
C CYS A 273 1.99 6.15 8.19
N ILE A 274 2.13 5.63 9.41
CA ILE A 274 3.39 5.15 9.98
C ILE A 274 3.32 3.64 10.23
N HIS A 275 4.48 3.04 10.55
CA HIS A 275 4.60 1.63 10.91
C HIS A 275 4.23 0.70 9.75
N MET A 276 4.78 1.00 8.57
CA MET A 276 4.48 0.27 7.34
C MET A 276 5.58 -0.76 7.09
N HIS A 277 5.40 -2.00 7.58
CA HIS A 277 6.33 -3.07 7.24
C HIS A 277 6.19 -3.43 5.76
N SER A 278 7.35 -3.66 5.14
CA SER A 278 7.43 -4.18 3.79
C SER A 278 8.13 -5.53 3.82
N LEU A 279 8.38 -6.11 2.64
CA LEU A 279 8.94 -7.46 2.52
C LEU A 279 10.29 -7.68 3.23
N ASP A 280 10.99 -6.64 3.65
CA ASP A 280 12.18 -6.78 4.49
C ASP A 280 11.89 -7.38 5.88
N TRP A 281 10.63 -7.32 6.33
CA TRP A 281 10.21 -7.90 7.59
C TRP A 281 9.71 -9.33 7.45
N PHE A 282 9.95 -10.12 8.50
CA PHE A 282 9.37 -11.46 8.58
C PHE A 282 7.83 -11.37 8.55
N ALA A 283 7.20 -12.21 7.74
CA ALA A 283 5.75 -12.33 7.57
C ALA A 283 5.02 -11.14 6.89
N ALA A 284 5.69 -10.02 6.60
CA ALA A 284 5.09 -8.94 5.83
C ALA A 284 4.90 -9.36 4.36
N ASP A 285 3.72 -9.14 3.78
CA ASP A 285 3.39 -9.62 2.43
C ASP A 285 3.36 -8.55 1.33
N SER A 286 3.55 -7.29 1.70
CA SER A 286 3.34 -6.16 0.82
C SER A 286 4.66 -5.54 0.37
N SER A 287 4.82 -5.41 -0.96
CA SER A 287 5.92 -4.63 -1.53
C SER A 287 5.73 -3.13 -1.29
N PRO A 288 6.80 -2.32 -1.25
CA PRO A 288 6.65 -0.85 -1.23
C PRO A 288 5.79 -0.31 -2.39
N GLY A 289 5.83 -0.95 -3.57
CA GLY A 289 4.97 -0.59 -4.70
C GLY A 289 3.49 -0.87 -4.45
N THR A 290 3.17 -2.00 -3.82
CA THR A 290 1.80 -2.35 -3.38
C THR A 290 1.32 -1.40 -2.29
N ILE A 291 2.21 -1.01 -1.37
CA ILE A 291 1.94 -0.01 -0.34
C ILE A 291 1.63 1.35 -1.01
N ASN A 292 2.40 1.78 -2.01
CA ASN A 292 2.11 3.03 -2.73
C ASN A 292 0.69 3.00 -3.33
N ALA A 293 0.33 1.92 -4.02
CA ALA A 293 -0.96 1.79 -4.66
C ALA A 293 -2.13 1.85 -3.65
N ILE A 294 -2.02 1.24 -2.46
CA ILE A 294 -3.09 1.33 -1.44
C ILE A 294 -3.15 2.70 -0.81
N MET A 295 -2.01 3.35 -0.57
CA MET A 295 -1.95 4.71 -0.05
C MET A 295 -2.68 5.67 -1.00
N ARG A 296 -2.40 5.58 -2.31
CA ARG A 296 -3.12 6.34 -3.35
C ARG A 296 -4.61 6.04 -3.34
N TYR A 297 -4.99 4.77 -3.27
CA TYR A 297 -6.39 4.35 -3.26
C TYR A 297 -7.17 4.92 -2.07
N MET A 298 -6.54 4.96 -0.90
CA MET A 298 -7.13 5.51 0.33
C MET A 298 -6.97 7.02 0.47
N GLY A 299 -6.25 7.65 -0.47
CA GLY A 299 -5.97 9.08 -0.47
C GLY A 299 -5.09 9.51 0.70
N PHE A 300 -4.13 8.68 1.09
CA PHE A 300 -3.09 9.01 2.06
C PHE A 300 -1.89 9.67 1.34
N ASP A 301 -1.21 10.58 2.04
CA ASP A 301 -0.23 11.49 1.43
C ASP A 301 1.21 11.08 1.74
N ILE A 302 1.46 10.56 2.94
CA ILE A 302 2.82 10.30 3.44
C ILE A 302 2.86 8.90 4.06
N CYS A 303 3.87 8.12 3.70
CA CYS A 303 4.15 6.77 4.19
C CYS A 303 5.49 6.78 4.91
N SER A 304 5.54 6.38 6.19
CA SER A 304 6.79 6.02 6.85
C SER A 304 6.93 4.51 6.83
N LEU A 305 7.94 4.00 6.11
CA LEU A 305 8.33 2.60 6.22
C LEU A 305 8.80 2.29 7.64
N ALA A 306 8.64 1.04 8.05
CA ALA A 306 9.22 0.51 9.28
C ALA A 306 10.00 -0.74 8.90
N VAL A 307 11.22 -0.55 8.39
CA VAL A 307 12.04 -1.69 7.96
C VAL A 307 12.81 -2.30 9.11
N LYS A 308 13.11 -3.60 9.06
CA LYS A 308 13.87 -4.26 10.12
C LYS A 308 15.34 -3.91 10.01
N ASP A 309 15.83 -4.10 8.79
CA ASP A 309 17.18 -3.79 8.34
C ASP A 309 17.15 -3.60 6.82
N VAL A 310 18.25 -3.07 6.27
CA VAL A 310 18.41 -2.86 4.82
C VAL A 310 19.26 -3.93 4.14
N SER A 311 19.60 -5.02 4.83
CA SER A 311 20.49 -6.06 4.28
C SER A 311 19.88 -6.74 3.06
N SER A 312 18.57 -6.97 3.07
CA SER A 312 17.81 -7.52 1.94
C SER A 312 17.84 -6.63 0.69
N TYR A 313 18.19 -5.36 0.85
CA TYR A 313 18.37 -4.39 -0.22
C TYR A 313 19.86 -4.14 -0.53
N ASN A 314 20.74 -5.11 -0.24
CA ASN A 314 22.20 -4.96 -0.35
C ASN A 314 22.74 -3.73 0.42
N GLY A 315 22.10 -3.41 1.55
CA GLY A 315 22.44 -2.26 2.37
C GLY A 315 21.93 -0.92 1.85
N LYS A 316 21.07 -0.89 0.81
CA LYS A 316 20.56 0.34 0.19
C LYS A 316 19.09 0.22 -0.19
N LEU A 317 18.22 0.72 0.68
CA LEU A 317 16.83 0.99 0.32
C LEU A 317 16.71 2.43 -0.19
N ASP A 318 15.98 2.63 -1.29
CA ASP A 318 15.63 3.96 -1.79
C ASP A 318 14.10 4.10 -1.82
N PRO A 319 13.49 4.61 -0.73
CA PRO A 319 12.05 4.84 -0.69
C PRO A 319 11.58 5.85 -1.74
N ALA A 320 12.45 6.72 -2.26
CA ALA A 320 12.09 7.69 -3.29
C ALA A 320 11.69 7.02 -4.61
N LYS A 321 12.17 5.79 -4.90
CA LYS A 321 11.71 4.99 -6.05
C LYS A 321 10.19 4.77 -6.04
N TYR A 322 9.58 4.72 -4.86
CA TYR A 322 8.16 4.46 -4.65
C TYR A 322 7.35 5.72 -4.32
N SER A 323 7.99 6.89 -4.34
CA SER A 323 7.33 8.19 -4.18
C SER A 323 6.83 8.74 -5.52
N ASP A 324 5.74 9.50 -5.49
CA ASP A 324 5.15 10.13 -6.67
C ASP A 324 4.43 11.45 -6.36
N ASP A 325 3.55 11.89 -7.26
CA ASP A 325 2.78 13.14 -7.16
C ASP A 325 1.63 13.10 -6.14
N LYS A 326 1.41 11.96 -5.47
CA LYS A 326 0.36 11.75 -4.48
C LYS A 326 0.87 11.17 -3.17
N VAL A 327 1.92 10.36 -3.19
CA VAL A 327 2.45 9.70 -1.98
C VAL A 327 3.95 9.95 -1.84
N LEU A 328 4.34 10.49 -0.69
CA LEU A 328 5.73 10.60 -0.26
C LEU A 328 6.09 9.41 0.63
N PHE A 329 7.15 8.68 0.30
CA PHE A 329 7.73 7.66 1.17
C PHE A 329 8.90 8.25 1.95
N LEU A 330 8.95 7.95 3.24
CA LEU A 330 10.03 8.31 4.15
C LEU A 330 10.79 7.06 4.57
N ASP A 331 12.10 7.21 4.71
CA ASP A 331 12.94 6.26 5.43
C ASP A 331 12.47 6.14 6.88
N GLY A 332 12.23 4.93 7.32
CA GLY A 332 11.95 4.63 8.71
C GLY A 332 12.32 3.19 9.03
N GLN A 333 12.52 2.93 10.31
CA GLN A 333 12.93 1.64 10.84
C GLN A 333 11.99 1.30 12.01
N GLU A 334 11.87 0.03 12.37
CA GLU A 334 11.43 -0.33 13.72
C GLU A 334 12.62 -0.99 14.44
N TYR A 335 12.98 -0.42 15.58
CA TYR A 335 13.91 -1.06 16.50
C TYR A 335 13.12 -2.02 17.37
N HIS A 336 13.47 -3.29 17.26
CA HIS A 336 12.70 -4.41 17.81
C HIS A 336 13.54 -5.16 18.85
N PRO A 337 13.73 -4.57 20.05
CA PRO A 337 14.46 -5.24 21.10
C PRO A 337 13.62 -6.34 21.75
N PHE A 338 14.24 -7.48 22.06
CA PHE A 338 13.60 -8.53 22.85
C PHE A 338 13.92 -8.32 24.33
N ASN A 339 12.95 -7.90 25.14
CA ASN A 339 13.15 -7.78 26.59
C ASN A 339 12.72 -9.07 27.33
N TRP A 340 13.62 -9.54 28.19
CA TRP A 340 13.39 -10.69 29.08
C TRP A 340 13.35 -10.26 30.56
N ASN A 341 13.16 -8.97 30.82
CA ASN A 341 13.22 -8.41 32.17
C ASN A 341 11.92 -8.59 32.96
N ASP A 342 12.05 -8.65 34.28
CA ASP A 342 10.93 -8.91 35.20
C ASP A 342 9.95 -7.71 35.30
N ARG A 343 10.37 -6.49 34.99
CA ARG A 343 9.56 -5.27 35.24
C ARG A 343 8.25 -5.24 34.45
N PHE A 344 8.26 -5.75 33.22
CA PHE A 344 7.06 -5.82 32.35
C PHE A 344 6.93 -7.17 31.65
N ASP A 345 7.38 -8.24 32.30
CA ASP A 345 7.29 -9.63 31.80
C ASP A 345 5.86 -10.05 31.41
N HIS A 346 4.87 -9.52 32.13
CA HIS A 346 3.44 -9.80 31.98
C HIS A 346 2.80 -9.19 30.73
N VAL A 347 3.45 -8.21 30.07
CA VAL A 347 2.90 -7.52 28.89
C VAL A 347 3.52 -8.02 27.58
N GLY A 348 4.65 -8.76 27.65
CA GLY A 348 5.30 -9.40 26.51
C GLY A 348 6.65 -8.78 26.12
N HIS A 349 7.28 -9.34 25.10
CA HIS A 349 8.63 -8.99 24.65
C HIS A 349 8.69 -7.78 23.70
N ASN A 350 7.54 -7.15 23.42
CA ASN A 350 7.41 -6.10 22.40
C ASN A 350 7.33 -4.68 22.97
N ASN A 351 7.32 -4.51 24.30
CA ASN A 351 6.93 -3.23 24.92
C ASN A 351 7.88 -2.07 24.59
N TYR A 352 9.14 -2.36 24.27
CA TYR A 352 10.19 -1.36 24.06
C TYR A 352 10.51 -1.12 22.58
N HIS A 353 9.61 -1.53 21.69
CA HIS A 353 9.75 -1.21 20.29
C HIS A 353 9.70 0.30 20.08
N MET A 354 10.41 0.74 19.05
CA MET A 354 10.59 2.14 18.74
C MET A 354 10.56 2.32 17.24
N LEU A 355 9.84 3.33 16.77
CA LEU A 355 9.80 3.71 15.37
C LEU A 355 10.63 4.98 15.15
N PRO A 356 11.86 4.84 14.64
CA PRO A 356 12.52 5.91 13.92
C PRO A 356 11.74 6.28 12.64
N ILE A 357 11.26 7.51 12.56
CA ILE A 357 10.51 8.07 11.44
C ILE A 357 11.33 9.16 10.76
N GLY A 358 11.50 9.06 9.44
CA GLY A 358 12.24 10.04 8.65
C GLY A 358 13.72 10.08 9.01
N ILE A 359 14.35 8.94 9.28
CA ILE A 359 15.81 8.89 9.51
C ILE A 359 16.59 9.18 8.22
N ASP A 360 17.88 9.48 8.33
CA ASP A 360 18.73 9.55 7.13
C ASP A 360 18.84 8.15 6.48
N PRO A 361 18.91 8.03 5.14
CA PRO A 361 19.13 6.75 4.46
C PRO A 361 20.40 6.02 4.93
N ASP A 362 21.39 6.78 5.39
CA ASP A 362 22.67 6.27 5.89
C ASP A 362 22.61 5.88 7.37
N ALA A 363 21.48 6.11 8.04
CA ALA A 363 21.30 5.88 9.47
C ALA A 363 20.71 4.50 9.80
N TYR A 364 20.28 3.72 8.79
CA TYR A 364 19.82 2.36 9.00
C TYR A 364 20.88 1.53 9.74
N THR A 365 20.47 0.88 10.82
CA THR A 365 21.39 0.09 11.64
C THR A 365 20.71 -1.12 12.28
N PRO A 366 21.34 -2.31 12.27
CA PRO A 366 20.82 -3.47 12.98
C PRO A 366 21.15 -3.46 14.48
N GLU A 367 21.94 -2.48 14.95
CA GLU A 367 22.45 -2.42 16.33
C GLU A 367 21.32 -2.47 17.38
N TYR A 368 20.18 -1.89 17.06
CA TYR A 368 19.04 -1.70 17.96
C TYR A 368 18.00 -2.81 17.88
N THR A 369 18.32 -3.91 17.19
CA THR A 369 17.51 -5.13 17.10
C THR A 369 18.22 -6.26 17.85
N CYS A 370 18.21 -6.20 19.18
CA CYS A 370 18.93 -7.15 20.06
C CYS A 370 18.10 -7.55 21.29
N SER A 371 18.58 -8.54 22.06
CA SER A 371 17.92 -8.98 23.29
C SER A 371 18.53 -8.31 24.52
N PHE A 372 17.68 -7.92 25.47
CA PHE A 372 18.06 -7.36 26.77
C PHE A 372 17.53 -8.23 27.91
N TYR A 373 18.31 -8.33 28.98
CA TYR A 373 18.04 -9.22 30.11
C TYR A 373 17.91 -8.47 31.44
N GLY A 374 18.03 -7.14 31.44
CA GLY A 374 17.87 -6.32 32.64
C GLY A 374 17.42 -4.89 32.36
N ASP A 375 16.82 -4.26 33.37
CA ASP A 375 16.29 -2.89 33.28
C ASP A 375 17.38 -1.85 32.96
N GLU A 376 18.60 -2.04 33.45
CA GLU A 376 19.73 -1.15 33.16
C GLU A 376 20.13 -1.22 31.68
N GLU A 377 20.13 -2.42 31.08
CA GLU A 377 20.41 -2.62 29.66
C GLU A 377 19.34 -1.96 28.80
N VAL A 378 18.07 -2.16 29.15
CA VAL A 378 16.94 -1.51 28.47
C VAL A 378 17.04 0.01 28.57
N SER A 379 17.34 0.56 29.75
CA SER A 379 17.47 2.02 29.92
C SER A 379 18.66 2.58 29.13
N ALA A 380 19.79 1.87 29.09
CA ALA A 380 20.95 2.26 28.31
C ALA A 380 20.64 2.22 26.80
N TYR A 381 19.94 1.19 26.34
CA TYR A 381 19.44 1.07 24.97
C TYR A 381 18.53 2.23 24.59
N LEU A 382 17.47 2.49 25.38
CA LEU A 382 16.49 3.52 25.06
C LEU A 382 17.15 4.90 24.93
N LYS A 383 18.03 5.26 25.87
CA LYS A 383 18.79 6.52 25.80
C LYS A 383 19.67 6.60 24.56
N LYS A 384 20.39 5.51 24.25
CA LYS A 384 21.32 5.48 23.11
C LYS A 384 20.58 5.52 21.77
N ALA A 385 19.51 4.74 21.62
CA ALA A 385 18.72 4.66 20.40
C ALA A 385 17.99 5.97 20.10
N ILE A 386 17.34 6.58 21.10
CA ILE A 386 16.67 7.88 20.96
C ILE A 386 17.67 8.96 20.55
N ALA A 387 18.80 9.06 21.27
CA ALA A 387 19.84 10.02 20.94
C ALA A 387 20.38 9.82 19.52
N TYR A 388 20.61 8.57 19.10
CA TYR A 388 21.06 8.25 17.76
C TYR A 388 20.06 8.70 16.68
N VAL A 389 18.76 8.47 16.88
CA VAL A 389 17.72 8.90 15.93
C VAL A 389 17.69 10.43 15.83
N HIS A 390 17.76 11.13 16.95
CA HIS A 390 17.80 12.60 16.98
C HIS A 390 19.07 13.18 16.33
N GLU A 391 20.23 12.57 16.55
CA GLU A 391 21.49 12.92 15.89
C GLU A 391 21.41 12.75 14.36
N LYS A 392 20.58 11.79 13.90
CA LYS A 392 20.27 11.51 12.50
C LYS A 392 19.02 12.24 12.00
N ASN A 393 18.61 13.29 12.70
CA ASN A 393 17.52 14.19 12.34
C ASN A 393 16.20 13.46 12.04
N GLY A 394 15.95 12.32 12.70
CA GLY A 394 14.67 11.62 12.68
C GLY A 394 13.77 12.02 13.85
N ALA A 395 12.50 11.63 13.79
CA ALA A 395 11.59 11.61 14.94
C ALA A 395 11.53 10.19 15.52
N VAL A 396 11.28 10.09 16.82
CA VAL A 396 11.19 8.80 17.51
C VAL A 396 9.84 8.61 18.18
N CYS A 397 9.15 7.54 17.81
CA CYS A 397 7.86 7.16 18.38
C CYS A 397 8.02 5.91 19.25
N ALA A 398 7.52 5.93 20.49
CA ALA A 398 7.33 4.71 21.25
C ALA A 398 6.13 3.97 20.66
N THR A 399 6.32 2.72 20.23
CA THR A 399 5.26 1.98 19.54
C THR A 399 4.64 0.89 20.41
N HIS A 400 3.31 0.80 20.32
CA HIS A 400 2.41 -0.07 21.06
C HIS A 400 2.84 -0.31 22.53
N PRO A 401 3.08 0.75 23.33
CA PRO A 401 3.46 0.62 24.74
C PRO A 401 2.20 0.36 25.61
N THR A 402 1.39 -0.63 25.24
CA THR A 402 0.06 -0.87 25.81
C THR A 402 0.12 -1.08 27.32
N GLY A 403 -0.51 -0.18 28.07
CA GLY A 403 -0.63 -0.29 29.53
C GLY A 403 0.65 -0.03 30.33
N VAL A 404 1.74 0.41 29.69
CA VAL A 404 3.02 0.72 30.35
C VAL A 404 3.42 2.19 30.20
N ASP A 405 4.18 2.72 31.15
CA ASP A 405 4.54 4.14 31.24
C ASP A 405 6.05 4.39 31.17
N TYR A 406 6.86 3.39 30.77
CA TYR A 406 8.32 3.51 30.73
C TYR A 406 8.80 4.72 29.92
N TRP A 407 8.07 5.06 28.85
CA TRP A 407 8.41 6.12 27.92
C TRP A 407 8.32 7.52 28.56
N PHE A 408 7.69 7.66 29.75
CA PHE A 408 7.67 8.93 30.50
C PHE A 408 9.07 9.42 30.87
N ASP A 409 10.02 8.50 31.01
CA ASP A 409 11.38 8.77 31.49
C ASP A 409 12.37 9.08 30.35
N TYR A 410 11.92 9.10 29.09
CA TYR A 410 12.78 9.24 27.91
C TYR A 410 12.26 10.29 26.94
N ASP A 411 13.16 10.83 26.11
CA ASP A 411 12.90 11.96 25.20
C ASP A 411 12.25 11.48 23.89
N TYR A 412 11.10 10.82 24.00
CA TYR A 412 10.30 10.45 22.83
C TYR A 412 9.61 11.68 22.22
N ASP A 413 9.45 11.70 20.90
CA ASP A 413 8.74 12.76 20.19
C ASP A 413 7.23 12.46 20.08
N ALA A 414 6.90 11.16 19.99
CA ALA A 414 5.54 10.64 19.86
C ALA A 414 5.35 9.32 20.61
N VAL A 415 4.08 9.00 20.89
CA VAL A 415 3.63 7.67 21.33
C VAL A 415 2.50 7.27 20.40
N ASP A 416 2.61 6.08 19.79
CA ASP A 416 1.48 5.49 19.09
C ASP A 416 0.66 4.61 20.02
N ASN A 417 -0.65 4.58 19.79
CA ASN A 417 -1.58 3.79 20.58
C ASN A 417 -2.32 2.83 19.65
N GLU A 418 -1.98 1.55 19.74
CA GLU A 418 -2.59 0.47 18.95
C GLU A 418 -3.26 -0.58 19.86
N PRO A 419 -4.58 -0.85 19.72
CA PRO A 419 -5.54 -0.09 18.91
C PRO A 419 -5.83 1.30 19.50
N LEU A 420 -6.13 2.27 18.63
CA LEU A 420 -6.48 3.62 19.05
C LEU A 420 -7.80 3.61 19.85
N HIS A 421 -7.80 4.26 21.01
CA HIS A 421 -8.94 4.34 21.92
C HIS A 421 -8.94 5.66 22.70
N SER A 422 -10.04 6.01 23.37
CA SER A 422 -10.13 7.25 24.15
C SER A 422 -9.02 7.34 25.20
N LEU A 423 -8.42 8.52 25.37
CA LEU A 423 -7.30 8.70 26.29
C LEU A 423 -7.74 8.99 27.73
N GLU A 424 -9.04 8.91 28.05
CA GLU A 424 -9.53 9.12 29.41
C GLU A 424 -8.92 8.08 30.37
N ASN A 425 -8.12 8.55 31.34
CA ASN A 425 -7.31 7.74 32.27
C ASN A 425 -6.17 6.93 31.64
N ASP A 426 -5.86 7.16 30.37
CA ASP A 426 -4.72 6.54 29.68
C ASP A 426 -3.37 7.13 30.14
N ASN A 427 -2.27 6.42 29.89
CA ASN A 427 -0.92 6.88 30.21
C ASN A 427 -0.55 8.16 29.45
N ILE A 428 -1.00 8.35 28.20
CA ILE A 428 -0.76 9.60 27.46
C ILE A 428 -1.39 10.80 28.19
N GLU A 429 -2.65 10.66 28.62
CA GLU A 429 -3.31 11.72 29.38
C GLU A 429 -2.63 12.01 30.72
N LYS A 430 -2.23 10.97 31.46
CA LYS A 430 -1.50 11.13 32.72
C LYS A 430 -0.18 11.89 32.52
N PHE A 431 0.53 11.65 31.41
CA PHE A 431 1.76 12.36 31.10
C PHE A 431 1.51 13.85 30.83
N TRP A 432 0.51 14.18 30.01
CA TRP A 432 0.12 15.57 29.76
C TRP A 432 -0.36 16.29 31.02
N LEU A 433 -1.10 15.63 31.91
CA LEU A 433 -1.53 16.20 33.20
C LEU A 433 -0.35 16.52 34.14
N LYS A 434 0.76 15.79 34.02
CA LYS A 434 2.02 16.08 34.73
C LYS A 434 2.82 17.23 34.09
N GLY A 435 2.36 17.79 32.97
CA GLY A 435 3.04 18.83 32.20
C GLY A 435 4.01 18.30 31.15
N GLY A 436 4.05 16.97 30.94
CA GLY A 436 4.79 16.37 29.84
C GLY A 436 4.18 16.74 28.49
N ARG A 437 5.00 16.70 27.43
CA ARG A 437 4.57 16.97 26.05
C ARG A 437 5.01 15.82 25.16
N ILE A 438 4.07 15.28 24.41
CA ILE A 438 4.27 14.14 23.52
C ILE A 438 3.17 14.18 22.46
N ALA A 439 3.49 13.81 21.23
CA ALA A 439 2.49 13.66 20.19
C ALA A 439 1.69 12.36 20.41
N ALA A 440 0.37 12.42 20.29
CA ALA A 440 -0.45 11.22 20.16
C ALA A 440 -0.49 10.81 18.68
N MET A 441 -0.17 9.56 18.40
CA MET A 441 -0.21 8.97 17.06
C MET A 441 -0.94 7.62 17.07
N GLY A 442 -1.27 7.13 15.88
CA GLY A 442 -1.72 5.76 15.65
C GLY A 442 -0.89 5.10 14.56
N SER A 443 -0.74 3.79 14.64
CA SER A 443 -0.03 2.95 13.67
C SER A 443 -0.97 1.90 13.08
N VAL A 444 -0.63 1.40 11.90
CA VAL A 444 -1.34 0.28 11.25
C VAL A 444 -0.72 -1.08 11.60
N ASP A 445 0.57 -1.06 11.94
CA ASP A 445 1.45 -2.23 12.08
C ASP A 445 1.28 -3.20 10.90
N LEU A 446 1.62 -2.70 9.71
CA LEU A 446 1.21 -3.32 8.46
C LEU A 446 2.00 -4.61 8.18
N TYR A 447 1.41 -5.77 8.44
CA TYR A 447 1.94 -7.05 7.93
C TYR A 447 1.25 -7.55 6.66
N GLY A 448 0.06 -7.04 6.37
CA GLY A 448 -0.70 -7.43 5.18
C GLY A 448 -1.55 -6.30 4.64
N LEU A 449 -1.55 -6.11 3.33
CA LEU A 449 -2.24 -4.99 2.66
C LEU A 449 -3.68 -4.79 3.15
N ARG A 450 -4.37 -5.91 3.40
CA ARG A 450 -5.78 -5.92 3.79
C ARG A 450 -6.05 -5.22 5.12
N ARG A 451 -5.05 -5.16 6.02
CA ARG A 451 -5.13 -4.45 7.30
C ARG A 451 -5.51 -2.98 7.11
N MET A 452 -4.97 -2.31 6.08
CA MET A 452 -5.30 -0.93 5.75
C MET A 452 -6.79 -0.73 5.42
N LEU A 453 -7.42 -1.73 4.78
CA LEU A 453 -8.83 -1.66 4.40
C LEU A 453 -9.76 -2.00 5.56
N ASP A 454 -9.37 -2.95 6.41
CA ASP A 454 -10.20 -3.42 7.52
C ASP A 454 -10.11 -2.49 8.74
N VAL A 455 -8.94 -1.92 9.00
CA VAL A 455 -8.67 -1.02 10.12
C VAL A 455 -7.78 0.16 9.65
N PRO A 456 -8.35 1.13 8.92
CA PRO A 456 -7.62 2.28 8.42
C PRO A 456 -7.23 3.22 9.56
N VAL A 457 -5.93 3.27 9.88
CA VAL A 457 -5.33 4.22 10.83
C VAL A 457 -4.58 5.30 10.07
N VAL A 458 -4.71 6.54 10.51
CA VAL A 458 -4.10 7.72 9.87
C VAL A 458 -3.73 8.76 10.93
N ASN A 459 -2.63 9.45 10.72
CA ASN A 459 -2.25 10.64 11.48
C ASN A 459 -2.43 11.86 10.57
N PHE A 460 -3.27 12.81 10.96
CA PHE A 460 -3.35 14.10 10.28
C PHE A 460 -2.24 14.99 10.82
N ILE A 461 -1.32 15.40 9.94
CA ILE A 461 -0.12 16.16 10.31
C ILE A 461 -0.12 17.56 9.69
N TYR A 462 0.19 18.57 10.50
CA TYR A 462 0.30 19.96 10.05
C TYR A 462 1.76 20.31 9.73
N LEU A 463 2.03 20.67 8.48
CA LEU A 463 3.37 21.07 8.04
C LEU A 463 3.56 22.60 7.99
N GLN A 464 2.63 23.36 8.58
CA GLN A 464 2.72 24.83 8.68
C GLN A 464 2.96 25.55 7.33
N GLY A 465 2.36 25.03 6.26
CA GLY A 465 2.52 25.57 4.91
C GLY A 465 3.82 25.16 4.20
N GLU A 466 4.66 24.31 4.80
CA GLU A 466 5.79 23.71 4.11
C GLU A 466 5.32 22.63 3.11
N LYS A 467 6.11 22.41 2.06
CA LYS A 467 5.91 21.26 1.16
C LYS A 467 6.30 19.98 1.90
N PRO A 468 5.59 18.87 1.67
CA PRO A 468 5.90 17.62 2.34
C PRO A 468 7.26 17.12 1.86
N CYS A 469 8.20 17.05 2.79
CA CYS A 469 9.47 16.37 2.69
C CYS A 469 9.82 15.72 4.04
N ARG A 470 10.89 14.93 4.07
CA ARG A 470 11.42 14.31 5.29
C ARG A 470 11.52 15.33 6.44
N ASP A 471 12.23 16.44 6.23
CA ASP A 471 12.53 17.41 7.27
C ASP A 471 11.27 18.10 7.81
N SER A 472 10.33 18.49 6.94
CA SER A 472 9.08 19.11 7.37
C SER A 472 8.23 18.15 8.20
N VAL A 473 8.21 16.86 7.83
CA VAL A 473 7.44 15.82 8.54
C VAL A 473 8.05 15.53 9.90
N VAL A 474 9.37 15.31 9.95
CA VAL A 474 10.09 15.11 11.23
C VAL A 474 9.86 16.31 12.14
N LYS A 475 10.09 17.52 11.65
CA LYS A 475 9.86 18.76 12.42
C LYS A 475 8.44 18.83 12.97
N ALA A 476 7.43 18.50 12.18
CA ALA A 476 6.04 18.52 12.62
C ALA A 476 5.74 17.47 13.72
N ILE A 477 6.30 16.25 13.61
CA ILE A 477 6.16 15.22 14.66
C ILE A 477 6.84 15.67 15.97
N ARG A 478 8.06 16.22 15.87
CA ARG A 478 8.82 16.72 17.04
C ARG A 478 8.17 17.92 17.72
N ASN A 479 7.41 18.70 16.96
CA ASN A 479 6.57 19.78 17.50
C ASN A 479 5.16 19.30 17.92
N HIS A 480 4.90 17.99 17.82
CA HIS A 480 3.65 17.34 18.20
C HIS A 480 2.41 17.80 17.41
N HIS A 481 2.59 18.23 16.16
CA HIS A 481 1.54 18.76 15.31
C HIS A 481 0.69 17.67 14.62
N THR A 482 0.09 16.79 15.43
CA THR A 482 -0.62 15.59 14.96
C THR A 482 -2.04 15.47 15.53
N ILE A 483 -2.90 14.79 14.77
CA ILE A 483 -4.18 14.24 15.21
C ILE A 483 -4.20 12.77 14.80
N ALA A 484 -4.25 11.85 15.77
CA ALA A 484 -4.37 10.42 15.51
C ALA A 484 -5.82 10.06 15.21
N ALA A 485 -6.07 9.20 14.22
CA ALA A 485 -7.42 8.77 13.91
C ALA A 485 -7.49 7.36 13.32
N MET A 486 -8.62 6.68 13.58
CA MET A 486 -8.98 5.39 13.02
C MET A 486 -10.39 5.49 12.44
N PHE A 487 -10.56 5.14 11.16
CA PHE A 487 -11.79 5.35 10.35
C PHE A 487 -12.19 6.82 10.11
N PHE A 488 -11.23 7.72 9.93
CA PHE A 488 -11.48 9.11 9.50
C PHE A 488 -10.77 9.43 8.18
N ASN A 489 -11.44 10.22 7.32
CA ASN A 489 -10.88 10.68 6.05
C ASN A 489 -10.52 12.17 6.05
N GLU A 490 -11.02 12.95 7.01
CA GLU A 490 -10.69 14.37 7.18
C GLU A 490 -10.64 14.69 8.67
N ALA A 491 -9.67 15.49 9.09
CA ALA A 491 -9.59 16.11 10.41
C ALA A 491 -8.87 17.45 10.31
N ASP A 492 -9.44 18.48 10.92
CA ASP A 492 -8.82 19.78 11.13
C ASP A 492 -9.34 20.37 12.45
N ILE A 493 -8.44 20.54 13.42
CA ILE A 493 -8.74 21.08 14.74
C ILE A 493 -7.82 22.28 14.97
N THR A 494 -8.40 23.45 15.24
CA THR A 494 -7.63 24.69 15.44
C THR A 494 -8.17 25.48 16.62
N LEU A 495 -7.30 26.24 17.28
CA LEU A 495 -7.67 27.16 18.36
C LEU A 495 -7.25 28.58 17.95
N GLY A 496 -8.17 29.32 17.32
CA GLY A 496 -7.80 30.54 16.60
C GLY A 496 -6.83 30.22 15.47
N ASP A 497 -5.65 30.85 15.48
CA ASP A 497 -4.57 30.60 14.50
C ASP A 497 -3.61 29.48 14.92
N ARG A 498 -3.90 28.78 16.02
CA ARG A 498 -3.05 27.72 16.60
C ARG A 498 -3.48 26.34 16.14
N ILE A 499 -2.51 25.42 16.16
CA ILE A 499 -2.68 24.00 15.82
C ILE A 499 -2.34 23.09 17.01
N PRO A 500 -2.82 21.83 17.02
CA PRO A 500 -2.42 20.83 18.01
C PRO A 500 -0.91 20.80 18.22
N GLY A 501 -0.46 20.65 19.46
CA GLY A 501 0.96 20.69 19.83
C GLY A 501 1.49 22.08 20.19
N ASP A 502 0.83 23.16 19.76
CA ASP A 502 1.24 24.52 20.13
C ASP A 502 1.12 24.79 21.64
N VAL A 503 1.99 25.67 22.14
CA VAL A 503 1.89 26.24 23.49
C VAL A 503 1.13 27.56 23.42
N VAL A 504 0.07 27.67 24.21
CA VAL A 504 -0.84 28.83 24.25
C VAL A 504 -1.00 29.34 25.67
N SER A 505 -1.21 30.65 25.85
CA SER A 505 -1.51 31.21 27.18
C SER A 505 -2.99 31.09 27.52
N ALA A 506 -3.34 31.08 28.81
CA ALA A 506 -4.73 31.05 29.24
C ALA A 506 -5.58 32.21 28.69
N GLU A 507 -4.97 33.39 28.51
CA GLU A 507 -5.62 34.56 27.92
C GLU A 507 -5.85 34.38 26.41
N GLU A 508 -4.88 33.80 25.71
CA GLU A 508 -5.04 33.48 24.29
C GLU A 508 -6.16 32.46 24.06
N VAL A 509 -6.26 31.44 24.91
CA VAL A 509 -7.38 30.48 24.88
C VAL A 509 -8.71 31.21 25.01
N LYS A 510 -8.90 32.03 26.04
CA LYS A 510 -10.17 32.74 26.28
C LYS A 510 -10.59 33.66 25.13
N ASN A 511 -9.62 34.23 24.41
CA ASN A 511 -9.87 35.11 23.27
C ASN A 511 -10.02 34.37 21.93
N SER A 512 -9.92 33.03 21.93
CA SER A 512 -9.96 32.20 20.73
C SER A 512 -11.27 31.43 20.55
N VAL A 513 -11.45 30.89 19.35
CA VAL A 513 -12.53 29.94 19.02
C VAL A 513 -11.87 28.61 18.67
N LEU A 514 -12.30 27.54 19.34
CA LEU A 514 -11.93 26.18 18.95
C LEU A 514 -12.79 25.76 17.76
N SER A 515 -12.17 25.42 16.63
CA SER A 515 -12.83 24.85 15.47
C SER A 515 -12.51 23.36 15.37
N VAL A 516 -13.53 22.54 15.13
CA VAL A 516 -13.40 21.09 14.94
C VAL A 516 -14.11 20.71 13.65
N LYS A 517 -13.33 20.29 12.65
CA LYS A 517 -13.82 19.72 11.40
C LYS A 517 -13.34 18.29 11.29
N ALA A 518 -14.26 17.36 11.05
CA ALA A 518 -13.91 15.96 10.87
C ALA A 518 -14.91 15.24 9.96
N ALA A 519 -14.45 14.21 9.26
CA ALA A 519 -15.28 13.33 8.46
C ALA A 519 -14.91 11.86 8.69
N ALA A 520 -15.90 11.06 9.08
CA ALA A 520 -15.75 9.61 9.17
C ALA A 520 -15.57 9.00 7.77
N SER A 521 -14.69 8.02 7.63
CA SER A 521 -14.52 7.25 6.40
C SER A 521 -15.61 6.18 6.23
N LYS A 522 -16.15 5.69 7.35
CA LYS A 522 -17.24 4.71 7.43
C LYS A 522 -18.11 4.98 8.66
N GLY A 523 -19.43 4.98 8.49
CA GLY A 523 -20.38 5.25 9.57
C GLY A 523 -20.52 6.75 9.86
N VAL A 524 -20.88 7.08 11.09
CA VAL A 524 -21.13 8.46 11.54
C VAL A 524 -20.34 8.77 12.82
N ILE A 525 -20.08 10.06 13.05
CA ILE A 525 -19.54 10.61 14.29
C ILE A 525 -20.70 10.74 15.29
N LYS A 526 -20.64 9.99 16.38
CA LYS A 526 -21.68 9.93 17.41
C LYS A 526 -21.45 10.90 18.55
N GLU A 527 -20.20 11.21 18.87
CA GLU A 527 -19.85 12.11 19.96
C GLU A 527 -18.61 12.93 19.64
N VAL A 528 -18.60 14.19 20.06
CA VAL A 528 -17.40 15.04 20.12
C VAL A 528 -17.26 15.56 21.54
N ARG A 529 -16.09 15.33 22.14
CA ARG A 529 -15.72 15.76 23.50
C ARG A 529 -14.54 16.72 23.42
N VAL A 530 -14.62 17.81 24.19
CA VAL A 530 -13.50 18.74 24.41
C VAL A 530 -13.12 18.69 25.87
N TYR A 531 -11.84 18.47 26.13
CA TYR A 531 -11.27 18.36 27.46
C TYR A 531 -10.44 19.60 27.77
N SER A 532 -10.49 20.04 29.03
CA SER A 532 -9.53 20.94 29.64
C SER A 532 -8.90 20.23 30.83
N GLY A 533 -7.64 19.83 30.69
CA GLY A 533 -7.03 18.87 31.61
C GLY A 533 -7.84 17.57 31.59
N LYS A 534 -8.26 17.10 32.76
CA LYS A 534 -9.09 15.88 32.89
C LYS A 534 -10.59 16.10 32.70
N GLU A 535 -11.05 17.35 32.70
CA GLU A 535 -12.47 17.68 32.74
C GLU A 535 -13.03 17.87 31.33
N VAL A 536 -14.18 17.25 31.04
CA VAL A 536 -14.91 17.48 29.79
C VAL A 536 -15.63 18.83 29.89
N ILE A 537 -15.14 19.83 29.16
CA ILE A 537 -15.71 21.19 29.14
C ILE A 537 -16.80 21.36 28.08
N PHE A 538 -16.84 20.47 27.08
CA PHE A 538 -17.88 20.44 26.06
C PHE A 538 -18.13 19.02 25.56
N ARG A 539 -19.40 18.70 25.33
CA ARG A 539 -19.84 17.41 24.77
C ARG A 539 -21.02 17.66 23.85
N THR A 540 -21.02 17.03 22.68
CA THR A 540 -22.15 17.05 21.74
C THR A 540 -22.29 15.72 21.01
N HIS A 541 -23.49 15.45 20.50
CA HIS A 541 -23.85 14.21 19.80
C HIS A 541 -24.35 14.52 18.39
N PRO A 542 -23.44 14.77 17.43
CA PRO A 542 -23.82 15.30 16.12
C PRO A 542 -24.56 14.28 15.26
N ASP A 543 -24.31 12.98 15.46
CA ASP A 543 -24.89 11.87 14.69
C ASP A 543 -24.80 12.08 13.17
N SER A 544 -23.60 12.43 12.70
CA SER A 544 -23.36 12.86 11.31
C SER A 544 -22.05 12.29 10.77
N VAL A 545 -22.00 12.02 9.46
CA VAL A 545 -20.76 11.61 8.76
C VAL A 545 -19.70 12.71 8.85
N LYS A 546 -20.11 13.98 8.85
CA LYS A 546 -19.23 15.15 8.92
C LYS A 546 -19.65 16.11 10.03
N VAL A 547 -18.68 16.74 10.67
CA VAL A 547 -18.88 17.80 11.65
C VAL A 547 -18.08 19.04 11.26
N ASP A 548 -18.65 20.22 11.51
CA ASP A 548 -17.98 21.51 11.46
C ASP A 548 -18.51 22.32 12.66
N LEU A 549 -17.78 22.26 13.76
CA LEU A 549 -18.16 22.82 15.05
C LEU A 549 -17.25 24.00 15.37
N GLN A 550 -17.84 25.03 15.98
CA GLN A 550 -17.12 26.17 16.53
C GLN A 550 -17.55 26.38 17.98
N PHE A 551 -16.56 26.50 18.87
CA PHE A 551 -16.78 26.65 20.29
C PHE A 551 -15.99 27.86 20.81
N PRO A 552 -16.66 28.96 21.17
CA PRO A 552 -16.01 30.11 21.79
C PRO A 552 -15.45 29.76 23.17
N MET A 553 -14.18 30.05 23.41
CA MET A 553 -13.49 29.65 24.63
C MET A 553 -13.55 30.67 25.78
N LYS A 554 -14.27 31.78 25.59
CA LYS A 554 -14.33 32.94 26.52
C LYS A 554 -14.68 32.60 27.97
N ASP A 555 -15.52 31.58 28.18
CA ASP A 555 -16.04 31.19 29.50
C ASP A 555 -15.30 29.97 30.06
N VAL A 556 -14.30 29.46 29.34
CA VAL A 556 -13.49 28.31 29.77
C VAL A 556 -12.39 28.78 30.70
N THR A 557 -12.17 28.03 31.79
CA THR A 557 -10.97 28.14 32.60
C THR A 557 -10.02 27.04 32.16
N PRO A 558 -9.03 27.33 31.29
CA PRO A 558 -8.13 26.30 30.77
C PRO A 558 -7.25 25.75 31.90
N ASP A 559 -7.04 24.43 31.88
CA ASP A 559 -6.23 23.69 32.85
C ASP A 559 -5.27 22.76 32.10
N LYS A 560 -3.96 23.00 32.21
CA LYS A 560 -2.84 22.26 31.59
C LYS A 560 -2.85 22.11 30.07
N PHE A 561 -3.96 21.70 29.45
CA PHE A 561 -4.11 21.52 28.02
C PHE A 561 -5.57 21.58 27.57
N ILE A 562 -5.81 21.78 26.27
CA ILE A 562 -7.10 21.57 25.60
C ILE A 562 -6.95 20.43 24.59
N ARG A 563 -7.79 19.39 24.66
CA ARG A 563 -7.80 18.24 23.74
C ARG A 563 -9.19 18.00 23.18
N VAL A 564 -9.27 17.48 21.96
CA VAL A 564 -10.51 17.05 21.33
C VAL A 564 -10.47 15.56 21.04
N GLU A 565 -11.58 14.88 21.34
CA GLU A 565 -11.84 13.51 20.89
C GLU A 565 -13.16 13.48 20.10
N ALA A 566 -13.20 12.76 18.99
CA ALA A 566 -14.43 12.45 18.27
C ALA A 566 -14.57 10.94 18.12
N GLU A 567 -15.71 10.40 18.53
CA GLU A 567 -16.00 8.96 18.55
C GLU A 567 -17.15 8.64 17.58
N GLY A 568 -17.01 7.52 16.88
CA GLY A 568 -17.98 6.99 15.93
C GLY A 568 -18.97 6.03 16.59
N GLU A 569 -19.48 5.08 15.82
CA GLU A 569 -20.48 4.10 16.26
C GLU A 569 -19.93 3.04 17.24
N ASP A 570 -18.62 2.87 17.27
CA ASP A 570 -17.90 1.96 18.12
C ASP A 570 -16.60 2.63 18.59
N ALA A 571 -16.07 2.19 19.74
CA ALA A 571 -14.93 2.82 20.40
C ALA A 571 -13.63 2.78 19.58
N GLY A 572 -13.54 1.91 18.57
CA GLY A 572 -12.41 1.87 17.64
C GLY A 572 -12.50 2.91 16.52
N LYS A 573 -13.68 3.48 16.25
CA LYS A 573 -13.80 4.61 15.33
C LYS A 573 -13.55 5.90 16.11
N ILE A 574 -12.29 6.29 16.26
CA ILE A 574 -11.94 7.44 17.09
C ILE A 574 -10.93 8.36 16.42
N LEU A 575 -11.03 9.64 16.74
CA LEU A 575 -10.08 10.70 16.42
C LEU A 575 -9.67 11.38 17.71
N ILE A 576 -8.37 11.63 17.87
CA ILE A 576 -7.75 12.17 19.08
C ILE A 576 -6.73 13.22 18.66
N SER A 577 -6.94 14.48 19.07
CA SER A 577 -5.94 15.52 18.86
C SER A 577 -4.80 15.37 19.85
N THR A 578 -3.56 15.63 19.42
CA THR A 578 -2.57 16.11 20.38
C THR A 578 -3.10 17.41 21.01
N PRO A 579 -2.84 17.72 22.29
CA PRO A 579 -3.44 18.87 22.92
C PRO A 579 -2.82 20.20 22.45
N PHE A 580 -3.57 21.28 22.63
CA PHE A 580 -2.99 22.62 22.77
C PHE A 580 -2.49 22.73 24.21
N PHE A 581 -1.19 22.92 24.42
CA PHE A 581 -0.60 22.96 25.76
C PHE A 581 -0.73 24.35 26.38
N ILE A 582 -1.20 24.44 27.62
CA ILE A 582 -1.30 25.71 28.33
C ILE A 582 0.07 26.04 28.95
N GLY A 583 0.72 27.08 28.42
CA GLY A 583 1.93 27.66 28.99
C GLY A 583 1.63 28.54 30.20
N GLU A 584 2.64 28.70 31.07
CA GLU A 584 2.58 29.66 32.19
C GLU A 584 2.48 31.11 31.74
#